data_AF-A0A958PZ16-F1
#
_entry.id   AF-A0A958PZ16-F1
#
_cell.length_a   1.000
_cell.length_b   1.000
_cell.length_c   1.000
_cell.angle_alpha   90.00
_cell.angle_beta   90.00
_cell.angle_gamma   90.00
#
_symmetry.space_group_name_H-M   'P 1'
#
loop_
_entity.id
_entity.type
_entity.pdbx_description
1 polymer ?
#
loop_
_entity_poly.entity_id
_entity_poly.type
_entity_poly.pdbx_seq_one_letter_code
_entity_poly.pdbx_strand_id
1 'polypeptide(L)'
;MRGLVHVIADYSPGDLAFAEMVSALMKELPDTYHVWGTSVASFDTIALGFEVAQLGLQDKSLRPEKTIIYANCAPRRDRSNARKNNEGEGIVFARLNSGVPALVVNSGYSLSFVRTDIEELYTVNVDRGGSQFRSRDVFPPLVGKVARDEFDFLGTRLEPLDAIPDAPHGVIGYVDSFGNIKTTYRQGDPVVASLKAGERIAISIHGVTRPAIVATENFNVEEG
;
A
#
# COMPACT_ATOMS: atom_id res chain seq x y z
N MET A 1 -6.98 -13.72 21.23
CA MET A 1 -6.66 -13.74 19.79
C MET A 1 -5.74 -12.57 19.50
N ARG A 2 -4.65 -12.76 18.76
CA ARG A 2 -3.66 -11.69 18.48
C ARG A 2 -4.01 -10.97 17.17
N GLY A 3 -3.93 -9.64 17.16
CA GLY A 3 -4.13 -8.81 15.97
C GLY A 3 -2.81 -8.29 15.40
N LEU A 4 -2.83 -7.86 14.15
CA LEU A 4 -1.68 -7.32 13.43
C LEU A 4 -2.08 -6.08 12.64
N VAL A 5 -1.33 -5.00 12.80
CA VAL A 5 -1.39 -3.83 11.93
C VAL A 5 -0.13 -3.83 11.07
N HIS A 6 -0.29 -3.99 9.76
CA HIS A 6 0.78 -3.68 8.82
C HIS A 6 0.79 -2.18 8.59
N VAL A 7 1.90 -1.54 8.93
CA VAL A 7 2.16 -0.14 8.62
C VAL A 7 3.04 -0.07 7.39
N ILE A 8 2.56 0.58 6.33
CA ILE A 8 3.30 0.79 5.09
C ILE A 8 3.51 2.28 4.90
N ALA A 9 4.76 2.76 4.92
CA ALA A 9 5.02 4.19 4.86
C ALA A 9 6.29 4.56 4.09
N ASP A 10 6.38 5.81 3.67
CA ASP A 10 7.56 6.39 3.01
C ASP A 10 8.59 6.98 3.99
N TYR A 11 8.48 6.59 5.26
CA TYR A 11 9.43 6.78 6.36
C TYR A 11 9.65 5.43 7.06
N SER A 12 10.84 5.23 7.65
CA SER A 12 11.36 3.88 7.93
C SER A 12 11.60 3.60 9.42
N PRO A 13 11.53 2.33 9.87
CA PRO A 13 12.03 1.93 11.18
C PRO A 13 13.46 2.42 11.43
N GLY A 14 13.72 2.93 12.63
CA GLY A 14 14.98 3.60 12.97
C GLY A 14 14.96 5.12 12.80
N ASP A 15 13.95 5.67 12.13
CA ASP A 15 13.68 7.11 12.06
C ASP A 15 12.76 7.58 13.19
N LEU A 16 12.96 8.83 13.67
CA LEU A 16 12.14 9.42 14.73
C LEU A 16 10.67 9.54 14.34
N ALA A 17 10.40 9.91 13.09
CA ALA A 17 9.05 10.07 12.58
C ALA A 17 8.28 8.74 12.60
N PHE A 18 8.97 7.65 12.28
CA PHE A 18 8.41 6.29 12.38
C PHE A 18 8.18 5.90 13.84
N ALA A 19 9.16 6.12 14.73
CA ALA A 19 9.06 5.77 16.14
C ALA A 19 7.90 6.52 16.84
N GLU A 20 7.74 7.82 16.58
CA GLU A 20 6.64 8.61 17.13
C GLU A 20 5.27 8.14 16.62
N MET A 21 5.17 7.83 15.32
CA MET A 21 3.94 7.31 14.73
C MET A 21 3.58 5.94 15.32
N VAL A 22 4.54 5.02 15.49
CA VAL A 22 4.30 3.74 16.16
C VAL A 22 3.88 3.95 17.61
N SER A 23 4.53 4.86 18.34
CA SER A 23 4.13 5.18 19.72
C SER A 23 2.69 5.71 19.79
N ALA A 24 2.28 6.54 18.84
CA ALA A 24 0.90 7.03 18.74
C ALA A 24 -0.08 5.91 18.40
N LEU A 25 0.27 4.98 17.50
CA LEU A 25 -0.54 3.79 17.21
C LEU A 25 -0.71 2.89 18.43
N MET A 26 0.39 2.58 19.12
CA MET A 26 0.36 1.68 20.28
C MET A 26 -0.46 2.23 21.44
N LYS A 27 -0.59 3.57 21.56
CA LYS A 27 -1.49 4.20 22.53
C LYS A 27 -2.98 3.91 22.23
N GLU A 28 -3.33 3.80 20.95
CA GLU A 28 -4.72 3.70 20.48
C GLU A 28 -5.17 2.25 20.25
N LEU A 29 -4.22 1.33 20.07
CA LEU A 29 -4.46 -0.08 19.79
C LEU A 29 -4.73 -0.90 21.06
N PRO A 30 -5.62 -1.91 21.00
CA PRO A 30 -5.72 -2.89 22.09
C PRO A 30 -4.41 -3.66 22.27
N ASP A 31 -4.07 -4.02 23.52
CA ASP A 31 -2.82 -4.73 23.88
C ASP A 31 -2.59 -6.05 23.11
N THR A 32 -3.64 -6.61 22.51
CA THR A 32 -3.55 -7.83 21.70
C THR A 32 -3.00 -7.60 20.29
N TYR A 33 -2.88 -6.36 19.84
CA TYR A 33 -2.38 -6.00 18.52
C TYR A 33 -0.87 -5.77 18.52
N HIS A 34 -0.23 -6.21 17.43
CA HIS A 34 1.17 -5.91 17.14
C HIS A 34 1.26 -5.01 15.91
N VAL A 35 2.28 -4.16 15.86
CA VAL A 35 2.57 -3.30 14.72
C VAL A 35 3.78 -3.85 13.98
N TRP A 36 3.64 -4.06 12.67
CA TRP A 36 4.75 -4.42 11.78
C TRP A 36 4.96 -3.34 10.73
N GLY A 37 6.15 -2.75 10.72
CA GLY A 37 6.52 -1.70 9.78
C GLY A 37 7.17 -2.23 8.52
N THR A 38 6.65 -1.80 7.36
CA THR A 38 7.28 -1.92 6.06
C THR A 38 7.46 -0.52 5.48
N SER A 39 8.62 -0.24 4.90
CA SER A 39 8.95 1.07 4.34
C SER A 39 9.14 1.01 2.84
N VAL A 40 8.58 1.99 2.14
CA VAL A 40 8.82 2.25 0.71
C VAL A 40 9.72 3.47 0.54
N ALA A 41 10.24 3.67 -0.68
CA ALA A 41 11.00 4.87 -0.99
C ALA A 41 10.14 6.14 -0.86
N SER A 42 10.78 7.27 -0.58
CA SER A 42 10.11 8.57 -0.43
C SER A 42 9.19 8.86 -1.62
N PHE A 43 7.90 9.12 -1.34
CA PHE A 43 6.87 9.42 -2.34
C PHE A 43 6.54 8.28 -3.33
N ASP A 44 7.01 7.05 -3.10
CA ASP A 44 6.73 5.91 -3.98
C ASP A 44 5.35 5.30 -3.70
N THR A 45 4.32 5.91 -4.30
CA THR A 45 2.94 5.42 -4.19
C THR A 45 2.69 4.12 -4.95
N ILE A 46 3.57 3.74 -5.89
CA ILE A 46 3.46 2.49 -6.66
C ILE A 46 3.88 1.33 -5.77
N ALA A 47 5.05 1.41 -5.15
CA ALA A 47 5.51 0.40 -4.20
C ALA A 47 4.55 0.27 -3.01
N LEU A 48 4.04 1.40 -2.49
CA LEU A 48 3.05 1.35 -1.43
C LEU A 48 1.79 0.60 -1.88
N GLY A 49 1.25 0.92 -3.06
CA GLY A 49 0.07 0.24 -3.58
C GLY A 49 0.30 -1.26 -3.84
N PHE A 50 1.50 -1.63 -4.29
CA PHE A 50 1.90 -3.02 -4.47
C PHE A 50 1.91 -3.78 -3.13
N GLU A 51 2.51 -3.20 -2.08
CA GLU A 51 2.54 -3.80 -0.74
C GLU A 51 1.16 -3.87 -0.08
N VAL A 52 0.32 -2.84 -0.27
CA VAL A 52 -1.09 -2.86 0.18
C VAL A 52 -1.82 -4.04 -0.45
N ALA A 53 -1.63 -4.31 -1.74
CA ALA A 53 -2.22 -5.47 -2.39
C ALA A 53 -1.66 -6.79 -1.85
N GLN A 54 -0.33 -6.91 -1.77
CA GLN A 54 0.33 -8.13 -1.33
C GLN A 54 -0.08 -8.56 0.09
N LEU A 55 -0.18 -7.60 1.01
CA LEU A 55 -0.52 -7.85 2.42
C LEU A 55 -2.04 -7.86 2.64
N GLY A 56 -2.78 -7.00 1.96
CA GLY A 56 -4.22 -6.86 2.09
C GLY A 56 -5.00 -8.02 1.45
N LEU A 57 -4.51 -8.57 0.34
CA LEU A 57 -5.13 -9.70 -0.36
C LEU A 57 -4.47 -11.05 -0.04
N GLN A 58 -3.57 -11.08 0.95
CA GLN A 58 -2.89 -12.30 1.37
C GLN A 58 -3.89 -13.38 1.79
N ASP A 59 -3.59 -14.63 1.42
CA ASP A 59 -4.37 -15.80 1.82
C ASP A 59 -4.57 -15.84 3.34
N LYS A 60 -5.79 -16.19 3.76
CA LYS A 60 -6.19 -16.20 5.18
C LYS A 60 -5.32 -17.12 6.04
N SER A 61 -4.75 -18.19 5.47
CA SER A 61 -3.86 -19.12 6.19
C SER A 61 -2.49 -18.51 6.53
N LEU A 62 -2.10 -17.42 5.86
CA LEU A 62 -0.79 -16.78 6.01
C LEU A 62 -0.81 -15.51 6.87
N ARG A 63 -1.98 -15.14 7.41
CA ARG A 63 -2.15 -13.93 8.22
C ARG A 63 -3.02 -14.17 9.46
N PRO A 64 -2.88 -13.35 10.51
CA PRO A 64 -3.85 -13.34 11.60
C PRO A 64 -5.26 -13.02 11.11
N GLU A 65 -6.27 -13.50 11.83
CA GLU A 65 -7.67 -13.20 11.54
C GLU A 65 -7.93 -11.68 11.62
N LYS A 66 -7.38 -11.05 12.67
CA LYS A 66 -7.45 -9.61 12.93
C LYS A 66 -6.27 -8.86 12.32
N THR A 67 -6.21 -8.80 10.99
CA THR A 67 -5.22 -8.00 10.25
C THR A 67 -5.82 -6.66 9.81
N ILE A 68 -5.05 -5.57 9.93
CA ILE A 68 -5.40 -4.23 9.45
C ILE A 68 -4.23 -3.72 8.59
N ILE A 69 -4.53 -3.06 7.47
CA ILE A 69 -3.55 -2.29 6.72
C ILE A 69 -3.66 -0.82 7.11
N TYR A 70 -2.55 -0.20 7.51
CA TYR A 70 -2.43 1.24 7.66
C TYR A 70 -1.32 1.74 6.74
N ALA A 71 -1.66 2.49 5.70
CA ALA A 71 -0.69 2.89 4.68
C ALA A 71 -0.68 4.40 4.43
N ASN A 72 0.50 5.00 4.43
CA ASN A 72 0.69 6.44 4.26
C ASN A 72 1.92 6.74 3.40
N CYS A 73 1.69 7.26 2.20
CA CYS A 73 2.70 7.90 1.37
C CYS A 73 2.01 9.09 0.73
N ALA A 74 2.37 10.31 1.13
CA ALA A 74 1.64 11.53 0.77
C ALA A 74 2.58 12.52 0.05
N PRO A 75 2.84 12.34 -1.25
CA PRO A 75 3.64 13.27 -2.04
C PRO A 75 3.08 14.69 -1.96
N ARG A 76 3.77 15.57 -1.22
CA ARG A 76 3.38 16.99 -1.11
C ARG A 76 3.95 17.86 -2.24
N ARG A 77 4.41 17.27 -3.35
CA ARG A 77 5.30 17.96 -4.30
C ARG A 77 4.62 18.90 -5.29
N ASP A 78 3.30 19.04 -5.31
CA ASP A 78 2.70 19.30 -6.62
C ASP A 78 2.13 20.69 -6.91
N ARG A 79 1.82 21.61 -5.97
CA ARG A 79 1.24 22.93 -6.36
C ARG A 79 1.57 24.11 -5.44
N SER A 80 1.83 25.27 -6.06
CA SER A 80 2.03 26.58 -5.44
C SER A 80 0.73 27.24 -4.91
N ASN A 81 -0.44 26.63 -5.15
CA ASN A 81 -1.73 27.17 -4.73
C ASN A 81 -2.37 26.31 -3.62
N ALA A 82 -2.91 26.98 -2.59
CA ALA A 82 -3.74 26.35 -1.56
C ALA A 82 -4.99 25.70 -2.19
N ARG A 83 -5.24 24.42 -1.88
CA ARG A 83 -6.45 23.72 -2.32
C ARG A 83 -7.68 24.35 -1.65
N LYS A 84 -8.75 24.64 -2.40
CA LYS A 84 -10.08 24.88 -1.79
C LYS A 84 -10.49 23.57 -1.10
N ASN A 85 -10.96 23.65 0.14
CA ASN A 85 -11.50 22.51 0.90
C ASN A 85 -10.52 21.37 1.27
N ASN A 86 -9.21 21.60 1.39
CA ASN A 86 -8.28 20.54 1.81
C ASN A 86 -8.40 19.28 0.95
N GLU A 87 -8.48 19.44 -0.37
CA GLU A 87 -8.34 18.35 -1.35
C GLU A 87 -6.96 17.69 -1.29
N GLY A 88 -6.19 17.76 -0.18
CA GLY A 88 -5.08 16.84 0.12
C GLY A 88 -5.51 15.41 -0.16
N GLU A 89 -4.58 14.53 -0.52
CA GLU A 89 -4.86 13.08 -0.58
C GLU A 89 -5.38 12.68 0.81
N GLY A 90 -6.67 12.38 0.88
CA GLY A 90 -7.37 12.10 2.12
C GLY A 90 -7.11 10.67 2.54
N ILE A 91 -7.06 10.40 3.84
CA ILE A 91 -7.17 9.02 4.30
C ILE A 91 -8.58 8.52 4.00
N VAL A 92 -8.67 7.34 3.41
CA VAL A 92 -9.90 6.63 3.15
C VAL A 92 -9.90 5.34 3.94
N PHE A 93 -11.09 4.85 4.26
CA PHE A 93 -11.29 3.50 4.74
C PHE A 93 -11.74 2.63 3.58
N ALA A 94 -11.07 1.49 3.40
CA ALA A 94 -11.46 0.45 2.48
C ALA A 94 -11.66 -0.87 3.22
N ARG A 95 -12.68 -1.64 2.83
CA ARG A 95 -12.81 -3.06 3.18
C ARG A 95 -12.56 -3.89 1.93
N LEU A 96 -11.52 -4.70 1.97
CA LEU A 96 -11.14 -5.58 0.87
C LEU A 96 -11.99 -6.86 0.90
N ASN A 97 -12.15 -7.51 -0.25
CA ASN A 97 -12.84 -8.80 -0.40
C ASN A 97 -12.18 -9.94 0.39
N SER A 98 -10.93 -9.77 0.78
CA SER A 98 -10.22 -10.65 1.72
C SER A 98 -10.77 -10.56 3.15
N GLY A 99 -11.58 -9.55 3.44
CA GLY A 99 -12.08 -9.14 4.75
C GLY A 99 -11.15 -8.21 5.53
N VAL A 100 -9.98 -7.84 4.97
CA VAL A 100 -9.02 -6.97 5.63
C VAL A 100 -9.46 -5.50 5.51
N PRO A 101 -9.66 -4.77 6.63
CA PRO A 101 -9.83 -3.32 6.60
C PRO A 101 -8.49 -2.63 6.34
N ALA A 102 -8.55 -1.55 5.55
CA ALA A 102 -7.41 -0.74 5.18
C ALA A 102 -7.71 0.74 5.40
N LEU A 103 -6.84 1.43 6.13
CA LEU A 103 -6.80 2.89 6.24
C LEU A 103 -5.62 3.39 5.42
N VAL A 104 -5.89 3.98 4.27
CA VAL A 104 -4.87 4.34 3.28
C VAL A 104 -5.02 5.80 2.88
N VAL A 105 -3.92 6.56 2.86
CA VAL A 105 -3.94 7.88 2.23
C VAL A 105 -4.08 7.67 0.73
N ASN A 106 -5.25 8.01 0.17
CA ASN A 106 -5.58 7.81 -1.24
C ASN A 106 -4.78 8.77 -2.13
N SER A 107 -3.54 8.35 -2.39
CA SER A 107 -2.47 9.11 -3.03
C SER A 107 -1.96 8.39 -4.25
N GLY A 108 -1.70 9.11 -5.35
CA GLY A 108 -1.13 8.51 -6.56
C GLY A 108 -1.72 7.13 -6.87
N TYR A 109 -0.90 6.08 -6.73
CA TYR A 109 -1.27 4.67 -6.98
C TYR A 109 -1.45 3.78 -5.73
N SER A 110 -1.56 4.39 -4.54
CA SER A 110 -1.63 3.73 -3.22
C SER A 110 -2.71 2.66 -3.05
N LEU A 111 -3.80 2.74 -3.81
CA LEU A 111 -4.91 1.76 -3.80
C LEU A 111 -5.14 1.13 -5.17
N SER A 112 -4.38 1.51 -6.20
CA SER A 112 -4.65 1.12 -7.58
C SER A 112 -4.56 -0.38 -7.83
N PHE A 113 -3.75 -1.10 -7.05
CA PHE A 113 -3.60 -2.55 -7.18
C PHE A 113 -4.74 -3.35 -6.54
N VAL A 114 -5.53 -2.73 -5.64
CA VAL A 114 -6.66 -3.35 -4.93
C VAL A 114 -8.01 -2.79 -5.33
N ARG A 115 -8.09 -1.78 -6.21
CA ARG A 115 -9.36 -1.08 -6.52
C ARG A 115 -10.51 -1.97 -6.98
N THR A 116 -10.21 -3.10 -7.62
CA THR A 116 -11.19 -4.13 -8.05
C THR A 116 -11.60 -5.09 -6.94
N ASP A 117 -10.85 -5.10 -5.85
CA ASP A 117 -10.98 -5.98 -4.70
C ASP A 117 -11.55 -5.23 -3.48
N ILE A 118 -11.90 -3.95 -3.62
CA ILE A 118 -12.54 -3.15 -2.58
C ILE A 118 -14.06 -3.38 -2.63
N GLU A 119 -14.62 -3.92 -1.56
CA GLU A 119 -16.08 -4.09 -1.39
C GLU A 119 -16.74 -2.79 -0.92
N GLU A 120 -16.02 -2.04 -0.07
CA GLU A 120 -16.49 -0.79 0.46
C GLU A 120 -15.36 0.23 0.54
N LEU A 121 -15.64 1.45 0.06
CA LEU A 121 -14.72 2.57 0.14
C LEU A 121 -15.45 3.77 0.74
N TYR A 122 -14.85 4.41 1.74
CA TYR A 122 -15.41 5.56 2.40
C TYR A 122 -14.36 6.65 2.59
N THR A 123 -14.79 7.90 2.40
CA THR A 123 -14.08 9.03 2.99
C THR A 123 -14.08 8.91 4.51
N VAL A 124 -13.10 9.53 5.17
CA VAL A 124 -13.00 9.53 6.63
C VAL A 124 -13.23 10.95 7.17
N ASN A 125 -14.12 11.07 8.15
CA ASN A 125 -14.41 12.30 8.85
C ASN A 125 -13.34 12.55 9.91
N VAL A 126 -12.29 13.28 9.53
CA VAL A 126 -11.25 13.76 10.45
C VAL A 126 -11.11 15.26 10.36
N ASP A 127 -10.80 15.86 11.50
CA ASP A 127 -10.49 17.28 11.57
C ASP A 127 -9.27 17.57 10.69
N ARG A 128 -9.43 18.53 9.75
CA ARG A 128 -8.46 18.74 8.67
C ARG A 128 -7.36 19.73 9.04
N GLY A 129 -7.45 20.38 10.20
CA GLY A 129 -6.53 21.43 10.65
C GLY A 129 -5.48 20.96 11.68
N GLY A 130 -4.41 21.75 11.84
CA GLY A 130 -3.62 21.79 13.07
C GLY A 130 -2.35 20.92 13.15
N SER A 131 -2.14 19.94 12.25
CA SER A 131 -0.94 19.10 12.29
C SER A 131 -0.16 19.09 10.97
N GLN A 132 1.15 19.28 11.07
CA GLN A 132 2.08 19.06 9.97
C GLN A 132 2.34 17.57 9.71
N PHE A 133 2.10 16.69 10.70
CA PHE A 133 2.38 15.25 10.64
C PHE A 133 1.14 14.40 10.99
N ARG A 134 0.15 14.43 10.09
CA ARG A 134 -1.17 13.80 10.28
C ARG A 134 -1.13 12.28 10.51
N SER A 135 -0.14 11.58 9.97
CA SER A 135 0.04 10.14 10.21
C SER A 135 0.42 9.81 11.65
N ARG A 136 0.98 10.77 12.40
CA ARG A 136 1.19 10.64 13.85
C ARG A 136 0.00 11.21 14.64
N ASP A 137 -0.51 12.38 14.25
CA ASP A 137 -1.42 13.14 15.11
C ASP A 137 -2.91 12.88 14.88
N VAL A 138 -3.30 12.37 13.69
CA VAL A 138 -4.71 12.29 13.26
C VAL A 138 -5.15 10.87 12.94
N PHE A 139 -4.29 10.07 12.30
CA PHE A 139 -4.66 8.75 11.79
C PHE A 139 -4.63 7.63 12.85
N PRO A 140 -3.73 7.62 13.85
CA PRO A 140 -3.67 6.52 14.82
C PRO A 140 -4.96 6.23 15.58
N PRO A 141 -5.75 7.23 16.04
CA PRO A 141 -7.04 6.96 16.68
C PRO A 141 -8.03 6.22 15.78
N LEU A 142 -7.99 6.47 14.46
CA LEU A 142 -8.83 5.78 13.47
C LEU A 142 -8.44 4.31 13.36
N VAL A 143 -7.15 4.01 13.37
CA VAL A 143 -6.65 2.61 13.37
C VAL A 143 -7.09 1.89 14.64
N GLY A 144 -7.04 2.57 15.79
CA GLY A 144 -7.57 2.07 17.06
C GLY A 144 -9.07 1.75 17.00
N LYS A 145 -9.87 2.64 16.41
CA LYS A 145 -11.31 2.43 16.19
C LYS A 145 -11.57 1.20 15.30
N VAL A 146 -10.85 1.07 14.18
CA VAL A 146 -10.94 -0.13 13.33
C VAL A 146 -10.60 -1.40 14.09
N ALA A 147 -9.57 -1.38 14.95
CA ALA A 147 -9.18 -2.53 15.78
C ALA A 147 -10.23 -2.94 16.83
N ARG A 148 -11.18 -2.05 17.14
CA ARG A 148 -12.33 -2.28 18.02
C ARG A 148 -13.65 -2.46 17.26
N ASP A 149 -13.61 -2.55 15.94
CA ASP A 149 -14.80 -2.62 15.08
C ASP A 149 -15.74 -1.40 15.23
N GLU A 150 -15.17 -0.23 15.51
CA GLU A 150 -15.87 1.07 15.64
C GLU A 150 -15.73 1.86 14.32
N PHE A 151 -16.86 2.20 13.67
CA PHE A 151 -16.87 2.83 12.33
C PHE A 151 -17.66 4.15 12.26
N ASP A 152 -17.85 4.82 13.39
CA ASP A 152 -18.53 6.12 13.50
C ASP A 152 -17.81 7.27 12.76
N PHE A 153 -16.56 7.06 12.35
CA PHE A 153 -15.75 8.02 11.61
C PHE A 153 -15.97 7.97 10.08
N LEU A 154 -16.69 6.98 9.57
CA LEU A 154 -16.93 6.85 8.13
C LEU A 154 -17.81 7.98 7.62
N GLY A 155 -17.39 8.58 6.50
CA GLY A 155 -18.11 9.63 5.80
C GLY A 155 -18.87 9.09 4.59
N THR A 156 -18.79 9.84 3.49
CA THR A 156 -19.40 9.48 2.20
C THR A 156 -18.78 8.22 1.62
N ARG A 157 -19.63 7.30 1.16
CA ARG A 157 -19.22 6.13 0.35
C ARG A 157 -18.76 6.58 -1.02
N LEU A 158 -17.68 5.99 -1.51
CA LEU A 158 -17.09 6.26 -2.82
C LEU A 158 -17.22 5.02 -3.71
N GLU A 159 -17.31 5.23 -5.01
CA GLU A 159 -17.17 4.16 -6.00
C GLU A 159 -15.66 3.94 -6.27
N PRO A 160 -15.09 2.75 -5.96
CA PRO A 160 -13.65 2.53 -6.04
C PRO A 160 -13.06 2.79 -7.42
N LEU A 161 -13.80 2.44 -8.48
CA LEU A 161 -13.32 2.60 -9.85
C LEU A 161 -13.29 4.06 -10.32
N ASP A 162 -14.06 4.95 -9.67
CA ASP A 162 -14.07 6.37 -9.98
C ASP A 162 -13.06 7.14 -9.11
N ALA A 163 -12.87 6.70 -7.86
CA ALA A 163 -12.06 7.39 -6.86
C ALA A 163 -10.57 7.02 -6.88
N ILE A 164 -10.19 5.92 -7.54
CA ILE A 164 -8.83 5.37 -7.54
C ILE A 164 -8.37 5.16 -8.98
N PRO A 165 -7.20 5.67 -9.40
CA PRO A 165 -6.70 5.48 -10.76
C PRO A 165 -6.33 4.02 -11.06
N ASP A 166 -6.21 3.68 -12.35
CA ASP A 166 -5.72 2.36 -12.76
C ASP A 166 -4.28 2.13 -12.29
N ALA A 167 -3.94 0.87 -12.02
CA ALA A 167 -2.56 0.51 -11.73
C ALA A 167 -1.68 0.79 -12.96
N PRO A 168 -0.48 1.38 -12.77
CA PRO A 168 0.39 1.68 -13.89
C PRO A 168 0.85 0.37 -14.53
N HIS A 169 0.84 0.32 -15.86
CA HIS A 169 1.21 -0.87 -16.62
C HIS A 169 2.68 -0.84 -17.04
N GLY A 170 3.37 -1.97 -16.95
CA GLY A 170 4.74 -2.11 -17.44
C GLY A 170 5.81 -1.32 -16.68
N VAL A 171 5.61 -1.08 -15.39
CA VAL A 171 6.57 -0.39 -14.52
C VAL A 171 7.10 -1.32 -13.43
N ILE A 172 8.14 -0.88 -12.72
CA ILE A 172 8.59 -1.55 -11.50
C ILE A 172 7.55 -1.29 -10.41
N GLY A 173 7.01 -2.36 -9.84
CA GLY A 173 6.09 -2.32 -8.70
C GLY A 173 6.82 -2.39 -7.36
N TYR A 174 7.85 -3.22 -7.25
CA TYR A 174 8.59 -3.42 -5.99
C TYR A 174 9.98 -3.98 -6.26
N VAL A 175 10.96 -3.62 -5.43
CA VAL A 175 12.31 -4.21 -5.43
C VAL A 175 12.55 -4.80 -4.04
N ASP A 176 12.85 -6.09 -3.96
CA ASP A 176 13.07 -6.75 -2.68
C ASP A 176 14.52 -6.63 -2.18
N SER A 177 14.76 -7.08 -0.95
CA SER A 177 16.09 -7.00 -0.32
C SER A 177 17.16 -7.86 -0.98
N PHE A 178 16.80 -8.79 -1.85
CA PHE A 178 17.73 -9.59 -2.64
C PHE A 178 18.04 -8.94 -4.00
N GLY A 179 17.37 -7.83 -4.32
CA GLY A 179 17.51 -7.12 -5.59
C GLY A 179 16.59 -7.67 -6.69
N ASN A 180 15.63 -8.55 -6.37
CA ASN A 180 14.66 -8.97 -7.37
C ASN A 180 13.73 -7.80 -7.71
N ILE A 181 13.49 -7.62 -9.01
CA ILE A 181 12.60 -6.57 -9.53
C ILE A 181 11.24 -7.20 -9.86
N LYS A 182 10.21 -6.77 -9.15
CA LYS A 182 8.81 -7.15 -9.43
C LYS A 182 8.16 -6.06 -10.28
N THR A 183 7.59 -6.44 -11.41
CA THR A 183 6.89 -5.52 -12.32
C THR A 183 5.38 -5.50 -12.08
N THR A 184 4.69 -4.52 -12.65
CA THR A 184 3.22 -4.42 -12.56
C THR A 184 2.45 -5.24 -13.61
N TYR A 185 3.16 -5.98 -14.48
CA TYR A 185 2.53 -6.97 -15.35
C TYR A 185 1.85 -8.05 -14.51
N ARG A 186 0.55 -8.27 -14.75
CA ARG A 186 -0.25 -9.27 -14.02
C ARG A 186 -0.21 -10.62 -14.73
N GLN A 187 -0.58 -11.68 -14.01
CA GLN A 187 -0.85 -12.97 -14.65
C GLN A 187 -2.00 -12.81 -15.65
N GLY A 188 -1.83 -13.35 -16.86
CA GLY A 188 -2.79 -13.19 -17.96
C GLY A 188 -2.60 -11.93 -18.80
N ASP A 189 -1.66 -11.05 -18.44
CA ASP A 189 -1.23 -9.96 -19.32
C ASP A 189 -0.71 -10.52 -20.65
N PRO A 190 -1.10 -9.97 -21.83
CA PRO A 190 -0.63 -10.48 -23.11
C PRO A 190 0.89 -10.58 -23.25
N VAL A 191 1.63 -9.63 -22.65
CA VAL A 191 3.10 -9.65 -22.66
C VAL A 191 3.58 -10.89 -21.91
N VAL A 192 3.12 -11.10 -20.68
CA VAL A 192 3.50 -12.25 -19.86
C VAL A 192 3.03 -13.57 -20.47
N ALA A 193 1.81 -13.62 -20.99
CA ALA A 193 1.22 -14.82 -21.59
C ALA A 193 1.94 -15.27 -22.87
N SER A 194 2.64 -14.36 -23.55
CA SER A 194 3.44 -14.67 -24.73
C SER A 194 4.80 -15.27 -24.43
N LEU A 195 5.31 -15.12 -23.20
CA LEU A 195 6.64 -15.57 -22.81
C LEU A 195 6.69 -17.10 -22.69
N LYS A 196 7.78 -17.71 -23.17
CA LYS A 196 7.98 -19.16 -23.08
C LYS A 196 9.21 -19.49 -22.25
N ALA A 197 9.13 -20.52 -21.41
CA ALA A 197 10.27 -20.98 -20.64
C ALA A 197 11.48 -21.32 -21.55
N GLY A 198 12.67 -20.86 -21.17
CA GLY A 198 13.91 -21.00 -21.93
C GLY A 198 14.08 -19.97 -23.06
N GLU A 199 13.09 -19.13 -23.33
CA GLU A 199 13.19 -18.08 -24.33
C GLU A 199 14.17 -16.99 -23.88
N ARG A 200 15.05 -16.57 -24.80
CA ARG A 200 15.92 -15.43 -24.59
C ARG A 200 15.21 -14.16 -25.03
N ILE A 201 15.00 -13.26 -24.09
CA ILE A 201 14.33 -11.98 -24.30
C ILE A 201 15.28 -10.81 -24.01
N ALA A 202 14.90 -9.61 -24.45
CA ALA A 202 15.54 -8.37 -24.05
C ALA A 202 14.62 -7.63 -23.09
N ILE A 203 15.13 -7.30 -21.89
CA ILE A 203 14.40 -6.52 -20.88
C ILE A 203 14.99 -5.11 -20.89
N SER A 204 14.12 -4.11 -21.00
CA SER A 204 14.50 -2.69 -20.92
C SER A 204 13.94 -2.07 -19.65
N ILE A 205 14.81 -1.50 -18.82
CA ILE A 205 14.44 -0.75 -17.62
C ILE A 205 15.16 0.60 -17.68
N HIS A 206 14.39 1.69 -17.65
CA HIS A 206 14.93 3.06 -17.71
C HIS A 206 15.95 3.29 -18.85
N GLY A 207 15.70 2.70 -20.02
CA GLY A 207 16.56 2.83 -21.20
C GLY A 207 17.79 1.92 -21.21
N VAL A 208 18.01 1.12 -20.18
CA VAL A 208 19.05 0.08 -20.15
C VAL A 208 18.45 -1.24 -20.58
N THR A 209 18.92 -1.79 -21.71
CA THR A 209 18.50 -3.09 -22.22
C THR A 209 19.51 -4.17 -21.89
N ARG A 210 19.04 -5.28 -21.30
CA ARG A 210 19.85 -6.47 -21.05
C ARG A 210 19.17 -7.74 -21.55
N PRO A 211 19.91 -8.73 -22.07
CA PRO A 211 19.35 -10.03 -22.37
C PRO A 211 18.99 -10.78 -21.08
N ALA A 212 17.89 -11.52 -21.09
CA ALA A 212 17.45 -12.38 -20.00
C ALA A 212 16.89 -13.69 -20.55
N ILE A 213 16.77 -14.71 -19.70
CA ILE A 213 16.13 -15.98 -20.02
C ILE A 213 14.84 -16.06 -19.20
N VAL A 214 13.74 -16.39 -19.87
CA VAL A 214 12.46 -16.64 -19.21
C VAL A 214 12.55 -17.95 -18.44
N ALA A 215 12.38 -17.91 -17.12
CA ALA A 215 12.35 -19.09 -16.26
C ALA A 215 11.02 -19.17 -15.50
N THR A 216 10.53 -20.39 -15.26
CA THR A 216 9.32 -20.64 -14.47
C THR A 216 9.62 -20.81 -12.98
N GLU A 217 10.88 -21.08 -12.63
CA GLU A 217 11.39 -21.21 -11.26
C GLU A 217 12.84 -20.70 -11.21
N ASN A 218 13.26 -20.15 -10.07
CA ASN A 218 14.58 -19.52 -9.88
C ASN A 218 15.77 -20.45 -10.11
N PHE A 219 15.57 -21.78 -10.14
CA PHE A 219 16.65 -22.77 -10.20
C PHE A 219 17.05 -23.21 -11.62
N ASN A 220 16.43 -22.65 -12.67
CA ASN A 220 16.72 -23.02 -14.07
C ASN A 220 17.67 -22.04 -14.78
N VAL A 221 18.39 -21.19 -14.05
CA VAL A 221 19.35 -20.22 -14.62
C VAL A 221 20.68 -20.35 -13.89
N GLU A 222 21.80 -20.32 -14.63
CA GLU A 222 23.14 -20.36 -14.03
C GLU A 222 23.33 -19.18 -13.07
N GLU A 223 24.00 -19.42 -11.95
CA GLU A 223 24.34 -18.40 -10.96
C GLU A 223 25.24 -17.33 -11.62
N GLY A 224 24.91 -16.05 -11.39
CA GLY A 224 25.54 -14.90 -12.06
C GLY A 224 26.07 -13.86 -11.09
#